data_AF-A0A7C7DYQ8-F1
#
_entry.id   AF-A0A7C7DYQ8-F1
#
_cell.length_a   1.000
_cell.length_b   1.000
_cell.length_c   1.000
_cell.angle_alpha   90.00
_cell.angle_beta   90.00
_cell.angle_gamma   90.00
#
_symmetry.space_group_name_H-M   'P 1'
#
loop_
_entity.id
_entity.type
_entity.pdbx_description
1 polymer ?
#
loop_
_entity_poly.entity_id
_entity_poly.type
_entity_poly.pdbx_seq_one_letter_code
_entity_poly.pdbx_strand_id
1 'polypeptide(L)' 'MKISELYGQKKQSLSFEIFPPKPHLPLDTLFRSIEGFKKLSPDFISVTYGAGGS' A
#
# COMPACT_ATOMS: atom_id res chain seq x y z
N MET A 1 -4.55 10.99 -8.80
CA MET A 1 -5.94 10.70 -8.37
C MET A 1 -6.04 11.02 -6.89
N LYS A 2 -7.09 11.73 -6.43
CA LYS A 2 -7.30 11.92 -4.99
C LYS A 2 -8.16 10.78 -4.44
N ILE A 3 -7.86 10.31 -3.22
CA ILE A 3 -8.67 9.27 -2.55
C ILE A 3 -10.13 9.74 -2.35
N SER A 4 -10.32 11.04 -2.10
CA SER A 4 -11.66 11.63 -2.00
C SER A 4 -12.47 11.52 -3.30
N GLU A 5 -11.83 11.66 -4.45
CA GLU A 5 -12.47 11.48 -5.77
C GLU A 5 -12.77 10.00 -6.02
N LEU A 6 -11.89 9.09 -5.56
CA LEU A 6 -12.05 7.64 -5.68
C LEU A 6 -13.32 7.16 -4.99
N TYR A 7 -13.56 7.61 -3.75
CA TYR A 7 -14.77 7.27 -3.00
C TYR A 7 -16.04 7.86 -3.60
N GLY A 8 -15.95 8.94 -4.37
CA GLY A 8 -17.10 9.51 -5.10
C GLY A 8 -17.46 8.74 -6.37
N GLN A 9 -16.52 8.00 -6.97
CA GLN A 9 -16.69 7.33 -8.26
C GLN A 9 -16.97 5.83 -8.15
N LYS A 10 -16.41 5.17 -7.12
CA LYS A 10 -16.51 3.71 -6.95
C LYS A 10 -17.58 3.33 -5.93
N LYS A 11 -18.35 2.28 -6.26
CA LYS A 11 -19.32 1.66 -5.33
C LYS A 11 -18.65 1.00 -4.13
N GLN A 12 -17.45 0.45 -4.33
CA GLN A 12 -16.66 -0.20 -3.28
C GLN A 12 -15.17 -0.01 -3.60
N SER A 13 -14.39 0.28 -2.56
CA SER A 13 -12.94 0.46 -2.66
C SER A 13 -12.21 -0.67 -1.94
N LEU A 14 -11.08 -1.11 -2.52
CA LEU A 14 -10.16 -2.06 -1.91
C LEU A 14 -8.80 -1.38 -1.72
N SER A 15 -8.28 -1.42 -0.50
CA SER A 15 -6.95 -0.91 -0.19
C SER A 15 -6.20 -1.87 0.73
N PHE A 16 -4.88 -1.75 0.73
CA PHE A 16 -4.01 -2.50 1.63
C PHE A 16 -3.13 -1.53 2.41
N GLU A 17 -2.70 -1.95 3.60
CA GLU A 17 -1.68 -1.27 4.37
C GLU A 17 -0.43 -2.14 4.45
N ILE A 18 0.72 -1.53 4.26
CA ILE A 18 2.03 -2.16 4.39
C ILE A 18 2.91 -1.40 5.37
N PHE A 19 3.86 -2.13 5.94
CA PHE A 19 4.91 -1.56 6.79
C PHE A 19 6.20 -1.42 5.98
N PRO A 20 6.98 -0.35 6.20
CA PRO A 20 8.31 -0.26 5.62
C PRO A 20 9.15 -1.48 6.05
N PRO A 21 10.00 -2.02 5.16
CA PRO A 21 10.88 -3.10 5.54
C PRO A 21 11.85 -2.60 6.61
N LYS A 22 12.34 -3.52 7.45
CA LYS A 22 13.44 -3.19 8.35
C LYS A 22 14.63 -2.65 7.54
N PRO A 23 15.41 -1.68 8.05
CA PRO A 23 16.47 -1.02 7.28
C PRO A 23 17.52 -1.95 6.64
N HIS A 24 17.71 -3.14 7.20
CA HIS A 24 18.67 -4.16 6.73
C HIS A 24 18.06 -5.18 5.75
N LEU A 25 16.76 -5.10 5.46
CA LEU A 25 16.10 -5.99 4.52
C LEU A 25 16.07 -5.38 3.12
N PRO A 26 16.31 -6.17 2.05
CA PRO A 26 16.20 -5.69 0.69
C PRO A 26 14.78 -5.23 0.35
N LEU A 27 14.66 -4.08 -0.32
CA LEU A 27 13.39 -3.59 -0.86
C LEU A 27 12.77 -4.57 -1.86
N ASP A 28 13.56 -5.40 -2.53
CA ASP A 28 13.09 -6.40 -3.49
C ASP A 28 12.07 -7.38 -2.89
N THR A 29 12.24 -7.73 -1.61
CA THR A 29 11.30 -8.61 -0.90
C THR A 29 9.92 -7.97 -0.76
N LEU A 30 9.89 -6.64 -0.53
CA LEU A 30 8.65 -5.88 -0.48
C LEU A 30 8.01 -5.84 -1.87
N PHE A 31 8.77 -5.51 -2.92
CA PHE A 31 8.23 -5.43 -4.29
C PHE A 31 7.68 -6.77 -4.79
N ARG A 32 8.34 -7.89 -4.47
CA ARG A 32 7.81 -9.24 -4.77
C ARG A 32 6.47 -9.51 -4.08
N SER A 33 6.31 -9.04 -2.85
CA SER A 33 5.05 -9.17 -2.11
C SER A 33 3.95 -8.28 -2.75
N ILE A 34 4.29 -7.05 -3.14
CA ILE A 34 3.38 -6.10 -3.80
C ILE A 34 2.83 -6.65 -5.13
N GLU A 35 3.64 -7.38 -5.90
CA GLU A 35 3.16 -8.03 -7.15
C GLU A 35 2.01 -9.01 -6.89
N GLY A 36 1.97 -9.67 -5.74
CA GLY A 36 0.84 -10.50 -5.32
C GLY A 36 -0.44 -9.67 -5.11
N PHE A 37 -0.33 -8.55 -4.40
CA PHE A 37 -1.47 -7.67 -4.11
C PHE A 37 -2.01 -6.97 -5.35
N LYS A 38 -1.13 -6.64 -6.31
CA LYS A 38 -1.52 -6.01 -7.58
C LYS A 38 -2.55 -6.85 -8.36
N LYS A 39 -2.53 -8.18 -8.24
CA LYS A 39 -3.53 -9.08 -8.84
C LYS A 39 -4.95 -8.84 -8.34
N LEU A 40 -5.09 -8.28 -7.13
CA LEU A 40 -6.38 -7.93 -6.54
C LEU A 40 -6.86 -6.54 -6.95
N SER A 41 -6.10 -5.81 -7.76
CA SER A 41 -6.42 -4.46 -8.24
C SER A 41 -6.81 -3.48 -7.12
N PRO A 42 -5.96 -3.31 -6.08
CA PRO A 42 -6.22 -2.33 -5.04
C PRO A 42 -6.22 -0.92 -5.64
N ASP A 43 -7.06 -0.06 -5.06
CA ASP A 43 -7.20 1.35 -5.39
C ASP A 43 -6.00 2.18 -4.93
N PHE A 44 -5.48 1.84 -3.76
CA PHE A 44 -4.29 2.43 -3.18
C PHE A 44 -3.67 1.49 -2.13
N ILE A 45 -2.42 1.76 -1.80
CA ILE A 45 -1.71 1.09 -0.71
C ILE A 45 -1.20 2.19 0.24
N SER A 46 -1.54 2.11 1.52
CA SER A 46 -0.94 2.95 2.55
C SER A 46 0.39 2.36 3.03
N VAL A 47 1.34 3.23 3.37
CA VAL A 47 2.59 2.85 4.04
C VAL A 47 2.56 3.44 5.43
N THR A 48 2.60 2.59 6.45
CA THR A 48 2.58 3.04 7.83
C THR A 48 3.86 3.82 8.14
N TYR A 49 3.71 4.99 8.78
CA TYR A 49 4.83 5.75 9.33
C TYR A 49 4.95 5.44 10.82
N GLY A 50 6.06 4.81 11.22
CA GLY A 50 6.29 4.40 12.59
C GLY A 50 6.31 5.58 13.56
N ALA A 51 5.86 5.35 14.80
CA ALA A 51 5.92 6.35 15.85
C ALA A 51 7.39 6.78 16.07
N GLY A 52 7.67 8.08 16.00
CA GLY A 52 9.03 8.60 16.09
C GLY A 52 9.82 8.59 14.78
N GLY A 53 9.23 8.17 13.66
CA GLY A 53 9.83 8.27 12.32
C GLY A 53 10.85 7.19 11.98
N SER A 54 10.73 6.02 12.61
CA SER A 54 11.54 4.83 12.35
C SER A 54 10.67 3.64 11.95
#